data_AF-K1TJB5-F1
#
_entry.id   AF-K1TJB5-F1
#
_cell.length_a   1.000
_cell.length_b   1.000
_cell.length_c   1.000
_cell.angle_alpha   90.00
_cell.angle_beta   90.00
_cell.angle_gamma   90.00
#
_symmetry.space_group_name_H-M   'P 1'
#
loop_
_entity.id
_entity.type
_entity.pdbx_description
1 polymer ?
#
loop_
_entity_poly.entity_id
_entity_poly.type
_entity_poly.pdbx_seq_one_letter_code
_entity_poly.pdbx_strand_id
1 'polypeptide(L)'
;MGRVVGDGIYFTIVDIVVRPEYQGKKIGTAIINSILNYIERNMYDGSRVSVQLLAEAGKEQFYIKQGFKLVPHQYCGPALRKIIYKK
;
A
#
# COMPACT_ATOMS: atom_id res chain seq x y z
N MET A 1 1.05 -0.55 13.30
CA MET A 1 0.88 0.82 12.76
C MET A 1 0.88 0.74 11.24
N GLY A 2 0.09 1.57 10.58
CA GLY A 2 0.17 1.75 9.14
C GLY A 2 -0.01 3.22 8.79
N ARG A 3 0.71 3.69 7.77
CA ARG A 3 0.64 5.07 7.28
C ARG A 3 0.35 5.12 5.79
N VAL A 4 -0.59 5.98 5.43
CA VAL A 4 -0.96 6.30 4.07
C VAL A 4 -0.94 7.81 3.87
N VAL A 5 -0.50 8.27 2.70
CA VAL A 5 -0.55 9.67 2.28
C VAL A 5 -1.22 9.76 0.93
N GLY A 6 -1.97 10.82 0.65
CA GLY A 6 -2.64 10.97 -0.63
C GLY A 6 -3.42 12.27 -0.76
N ASP A 7 -3.98 12.49 -1.95
CA ASP A 7 -4.69 13.71 -2.36
C ASP A 7 -6.20 13.49 -2.60
N GLY A 8 -6.70 12.28 -2.29
CA GLY A 8 -8.09 11.87 -2.54
C GLY A 8 -8.26 11.00 -3.79
N ILE A 9 -7.29 10.98 -4.71
CA ILE A 9 -7.34 10.17 -5.95
C ILE A 9 -6.13 9.22 -6.02
N TYR A 10 -4.98 9.64 -5.51
CA TYR A 10 -3.76 8.84 -5.43
C TYR A 10 -3.30 8.73 -3.98
N PHE A 11 -3.13 7.50 -3.52
CA PHE A 11 -2.63 7.19 -2.19
C PHE A 11 -1.38 6.32 -2.27
N THR A 12 -0.42 6.61 -1.41
CA THR A 12 0.78 5.78 -1.21
C THR A 12 0.80 5.30 0.24
N ILE A 13 0.81 3.97 0.41
CA ILE A 13 1.10 3.36 1.72
C ILE A 13 2.62 3.44 1.91
N VAL A 14 3.04 4.16 2.94
CA VAL A 14 4.46 4.49 3.18
C VAL A 14 5.10 3.49 4.12
N ASP A 15 4.38 3.03 5.14
CA ASP A 15 4.86 2.01 6.07
C ASP A 15 3.71 1.17 6.64
N ILE A 16 4.04 -0.10 6.89
CA ILE A 16 3.22 -1.07 7.62
C ILE A 16 4.15 -1.78 8.59
N VAL A 17 3.93 -1.58 9.88
CA VAL A 17 4.79 -2.12 10.93
C VAL A 17 3.95 -2.90 11.93
N VAL A 18 4.35 -4.17 12.12
CA VAL A 18 3.83 -5.07 13.16
C VAL A 18 5.04 -5.55 13.97
N ARG A 19 5.02 -5.32 15.28
CA ARG A 19 6.12 -5.79 16.14
C ARG A 19 6.27 -7.32 16.01
N PRO A 20 7.50 -7.86 16.02
CA PRO A 20 7.77 -9.27 15.74
C PRO A 20 6.89 -10.26 16.52
N GLU A 21 6.68 -10.03 17.82
CA GLU A 21 5.88 -10.84 18.74
C GLU A 21 4.37 -10.92 18.39
N TYR A 22 3.91 -10.07 17.47
CA TYR A 22 2.54 -10.02 16.98
C TYR A 22 2.42 -10.41 15.49
N GLN A 23 3.51 -10.80 14.83
CA GLN A 23 3.47 -11.27 13.45
C GLN A 23 2.82 -12.67 13.34
N GLY A 24 2.37 -13.05 12.14
CA GLY A 24 1.63 -14.30 11.90
C GLY A 24 0.18 -14.31 12.39
N LYS A 25 -0.25 -13.30 13.16
CA LYS A 25 -1.61 -13.19 13.74
C LYS A 25 -2.60 -12.38 12.88
N LYS A 26 -2.35 -12.26 11.56
CA LYS A 26 -3.14 -11.46 10.60
C LYS A 26 -3.27 -9.95 10.92
N ILE A 27 -2.48 -9.41 11.85
CA ILE A 27 -2.53 -7.99 12.23
C ILE A 27 -2.13 -7.08 11.06
N GLY A 28 -1.12 -7.48 10.25
CA GLY A 28 -0.75 -6.71 9.05
C GLY A 28 -1.90 -6.60 8.05
N THR A 29 -2.64 -7.69 7.83
CA THR A 29 -3.85 -7.70 7.00
C THR A 29 -4.92 -6.78 7.57
N ALA A 30 -5.15 -6.82 8.89
CA ALA A 30 -6.12 -5.92 9.53
C ALA A 30 -5.76 -4.44 9.34
N ILE A 31 -4.46 -4.09 9.42
CA ILE A 31 -3.98 -2.72 9.17
C ILE A 31 -4.26 -2.30 7.72
N ILE A 32 -3.89 -3.13 6.73
CA ILE A 32 -4.13 -2.84 5.31
C ILE A 32 -5.62 -2.67 5.04
N ASN A 33 -6.45 -3.60 5.52
CA ASN A 33 -7.89 -3.53 5.31
C ASN A 33 -8.48 -2.27 5.94
N SER A 34 -8.01 -1.87 7.13
CA SER A 34 -8.46 -0.61 7.75
C SER A 34 -8.12 0.62 6.90
N ILE A 35 -6.95 0.64 6.25
CA ILE A 35 -6.55 1.73 5.35
C ILE A 35 -7.42 1.72 4.09
N LEU A 36 -7.57 0.56 3.44
CA LEU A 36 -8.37 0.44 2.23
C LEU A 36 -9.84 0.80 2.46
N ASN A 37 -10.43 0.32 3.57
CA ASN A 37 -11.79 0.67 3.97
C ASN A 37 -11.94 2.16 4.32
N TYR A 38 -10.89 2.81 4.83
CA TYR A 38 -10.91 4.25 5.02
C TYR A 38 -10.96 4.97 3.68
N ILE A 39 -10.11 4.58 2.72
CA ILE A 39 -10.09 5.18 1.39
C ILE A 39 -11.45 5.00 0.70
N GLU A 40 -11.95 3.76 0.63
CA GLU A 40 -13.21 3.43 -0.03
C GLU A 40 -14.40 4.23 0.51
N ARG A 41 -14.51 4.37 1.84
CA ARG A 41 -15.60 5.15 2.47
C ARG A 41 -15.55 6.65 2.20
N ASN A 42 -14.39 7.18 1.79
CA ASN A 42 -14.21 8.60 1.47
C ASN A 42 -14.18 8.86 -0.03
N MET A 43 -14.36 7.83 -0.86
CA MET A 43 -14.44 7.97 -2.32
C MET A 43 -15.79 8.55 -2.73
N TYR A 44 -15.80 9.35 -3.80
CA TYR A 44 -17.03 9.72 -4.48
C TYR A 44 -17.53 8.56 -5.35
N ASP A 45 -18.84 8.37 -5.42
CA ASP A 45 -19.45 7.35 -6.27
C ASP A 45 -19.03 7.51 -7.73
N GLY A 46 -18.65 6.40 -8.36
CA GLY A 46 -18.17 6.38 -9.75
C GLY A 46 -16.74 6.90 -9.95
N SER A 47 -16.05 7.34 -8.90
CA SER A 47 -14.64 7.75 -8.98
C SER A 47 -13.68 6.55 -8.97
N ARG A 48 -12.46 6.79 -9.46
CA ARG A 48 -11.35 5.82 -9.41
C ARG A 48 -10.25 6.35 -8.51
N VAL A 49 -9.81 5.53 -7.55
CA VAL A 49 -8.64 5.80 -6.73
C VAL A 49 -7.50 4.83 -7.06
N SER A 50 -6.26 5.31 -7.01
CA SER A 50 -5.04 4.50 -7.11
C SER A 50 -4.39 4.39 -5.75
N VAL A 51 -4.12 3.18 -5.29
CA VAL A 51 -3.35 2.92 -4.06
C VAL A 51 -2.06 2.20 -4.43
N GLN A 52 -0.92 2.75 -4.00
CA GLN A 52 0.41 2.27 -4.38
C GLN A 52 1.28 2.05 -3.14
N LEU A 53 2.27 1.19 -3.25
CA LEU A 53 3.29 0.98 -2.22
C LEU A 53 4.57 0.42 -2.85
N LEU A 54 5.68 0.60 -2.16
CA LEU A 54 6.92 -0.13 -2.44
C LEU A 54 7.06 -1.22 -1.38
N ALA A 55 6.95 -2.49 -1.80
CA ALA A 55 7.10 -3.62 -0.90
C ALA A 55 8.57 -3.80 -0.52
N GLU A 56 8.82 -4.17 0.73
CA GLU A 56 10.12 -4.71 1.13
C GLU A 56 10.38 -6.04 0.39
N ALA A 57 11.64 -6.31 0.08
CA ALA A 57 12.05 -7.50 -0.66
C ALA A 57 11.54 -8.77 0.03
N GLY A 58 10.85 -9.63 -0.73
CA GLY A 58 10.28 -10.89 -0.24
C GLY A 58 8.95 -10.74 0.51
N LYS A 59 8.38 -9.54 0.58
CA LYS A 59 7.05 -9.27 1.19
C LYS A 59 5.96 -9.03 0.16
N GLU A 60 6.24 -9.15 -1.13
CA GLU A 60 5.32 -8.89 -2.22
C GLU A 60 4.07 -9.77 -2.13
N GLN A 61 4.25 -11.07 -1.82
CA GLN A 61 3.17 -12.04 -1.69
C GLN A 61 2.15 -11.68 -0.60
N PHE A 62 2.56 -10.97 0.45
CA PHE A 62 1.64 -10.47 1.47
C PHE A 62 0.65 -9.47 0.86
N TYR A 63 1.14 -8.52 0.07
CA TYR A 63 0.33 -7.49 -0.58
C TYR A 63 -0.48 -8.03 -1.75
N ILE A 64 0.07 -8.98 -2.53
CA ILE A 64 -0.66 -9.64 -3.62
C ILE A 64 -1.93 -10.33 -3.09
N LYS A 65 -1.85 -10.98 -1.91
CA LYS A 65 -3.02 -11.57 -1.24
C LYS A 65 -4.09 -10.54 -0.83
N GLN A 66 -3.76 -9.25 -0.77
CA GLN A 66 -4.71 -8.16 -0.50
C GLN A 66 -5.22 -7.49 -1.79
N GLY A 67 -4.92 -8.04 -2.97
CA GLY A 67 -5.41 -7.52 -4.26
C GLY A 67 -4.45 -6.56 -4.97
N PHE A 68 -3.27 -6.29 -4.41
CA PHE A 68 -2.23 -5.52 -5.10
C PHE A 68 -1.64 -6.33 -6.26
N LYS A 69 -1.20 -5.64 -7.32
CA LYS A 69 -0.52 -6.25 -8.47
C LYS A 69 0.94 -5.83 -8.47
N LEU A 70 1.82 -6.76 -8.84
CA LEU A 70 3.21 -6.43 -9.13
C LEU A 70 3.26 -5.48 -10.33
N VAL A 71 4.19 -4.55 -10.26
CA VAL A 71 4.55 -3.68 -11.38
C VAL A 71 5.98 -4.03 -11.82
N PRO A 72 6.25 -4.13 -13.14
CA PRO A 72 5.33 -3.89 -14.24
C PRO A 72 4.31 -5.02 -14.46
N HIS A 73 3.19 -4.68 -15.11
CA HIS A 73 2.23 -5.62 -15.68
C HIS A 73 1.62 -5.04 -16.96
N GLN A 74 0.70 -5.75 -17.63
CA GLN A 74 0.19 -5.39 -18.96
C GLN A 74 -0.46 -3.98 -19.10
N TYR A 75 -0.74 -3.28 -17.99
CA TYR A 75 -1.31 -1.93 -17.99
C TYR A 75 -0.49 -0.91 -17.20
N CYS A 76 0.68 -1.29 -16.65
CA CYS A 76 1.48 -0.42 -15.80
C CYS A 76 2.97 -0.72 -15.95
N GLY A 77 3.77 0.32 -16.18
CA GLY A 77 5.23 0.22 -16.22
C GLY A 77 5.86 -0.07 -14.84
N PRO A 78 7.19 -0.19 -14.77
CA PRO A 78 7.88 -0.43 -13.50
C PRO A 78 7.72 0.75 -12.53
N ALA A 79 7.66 0.47 -11.23
CA ALA A 79 7.79 1.50 -10.20
C ALA A 79 9.23 2.03 -10.15
N LEU A 80 9.38 3.34 -10.00
CA LEU A 80 10.68 4.01 -9.90
C LEU A 80 10.77 4.75 -8.57
N ARG A 81 11.95 4.69 -7.94
CA ARG A 81 12.27 5.43 -6.72
C ARG A 81 13.58 6.16 -6.89
N LYS A 82 13.63 7.44 -6.51
CA LYS A 82 14.85 8.23 -6.40
C LYS A 82 14.99 8.74 -4.97
N ILE A 83 16.17 8.56 -4.38
CA ILE A 83 16.50 9.12 -3.06
C ILE A 83 17.39 10.34 -3.29
N ILE A 84 17.05 11.47 -2.67
CA ILE A 84 17.82 12.72 -2.75
C ILE A 84 18.21 13.10 -1.33
N TYR A 85 19.51 13.26 -1.11
CA TYR A 85 20.06 13.79 0.13
C TYR A 85 20.34 15.28 -0.05
N LYS A 86 19.85 16.11 0.86
CA LYS A 86 20.26 17.50 0.97
C LYS A 86 21.47 17.55 1.90
N LYS A 87 22.58 18.11 1.42
CA LYS A 87 23.73 18.43 2.28
C LYS A 87 23.41 19.63 3.15
#